data_AF-A8HQ83-F1
#
_entry.id   AF-A8HQ83-F1
#
_cell.length_a   1.000
_cell.length_b   1.000
_cell.length_c   1.000
_cell.angle_alpha   90.00
_cell.angle_beta   90.00
_cell.angle_gamma   90.00
#
_symmetry.space_group_name_H-M   'P 1'
#
loop_
_entity.id
_entity.type
_entity.pdbx_description
1 polymer ?
#
loop_
_entity_poly.entity_id
_entity_poly.type
_entity_poly.pdbx_seq_one_letter_code
_entity_poly.pdbx_strand_id
1 'polypeptide(L)' 'MRWLLLLPFIGLLWVPFYNFKEPQLLGFPFFYWYQLLWVPLTSLLTYIVWKGTKE' A
#
# COMPACT_ATOMS: atom_id res chain seq x y z
N MET A 1 -4.47 -17.60 1.15
CA MET A 1 -3.23 -16.80 1.29
C MET A 1 -2.93 -15.90 0.09
N ARG A 2 -2.84 -16.41 -1.15
CA ARG A 2 -2.45 -15.62 -2.35
C ARG A 2 -3.32 -14.38 -2.64
N TRP A 3 -4.60 -14.41 -2.26
CA TRP A 3 -5.53 -13.29 -2.39
C TRP A 3 -5.09 -12.01 -1.65
N LEU A 4 -4.20 -12.11 -0.65
CA LEU A 4 -3.61 -10.94 0.04
C LEU A 4 -2.83 -10.02 -0.92
N LEU A 5 -2.35 -10.55 -2.04
CA LEU A 5 -1.67 -9.77 -3.07
C LEU A 5 -2.62 -8.82 -3.83
N LEU A 6 -3.94 -8.93 -3.65
CA LEU A 6 -4.90 -7.99 -4.22
C LEU A 6 -5.05 -6.71 -3.39
N LEU A 7 -4.65 -6.72 -2.11
CA LEU A 7 -4.78 -5.57 -1.20
C LEU A 7 -4.08 -4.29 -1.73
N PRO A 8 -2.85 -4.35 -2.27
CA PRO A 8 -2.20 -3.18 -2.85
C PRO A 8 -2.96 -2.59 -4.04
N PHE A 9 -3.56 -3.44 -4.87
CA PHE A 9 -4.34 -2.98 -6.02
C PHE A 9 -5.61 -2.27 -5.57
N ILE A 10 -6.31 -2.82 -4.57
CA ILE A 10 -7.51 -2.18 -4.02
C ILE A 10 -7.15 -0.84 -3.37
N GLY A 11 -6.06 -0.79 -2.59
CA GLY A 11 -5.60 0.42 -1.94
C GLY A 11 -5.14 1.52 -2.90
N LEU A 12 -4.45 1.15 -3.98
CA LEU A 12 -3.92 2.09 -4.97
C LEU A 12 -4.91 2.45 -6.10
N LEU A 13 -5.98 1.68 -6.31
CA LEU A 13 -7.02 2.03 -7.30
C LEU A 13 -8.11 2.92 -6.70
N TRP A 14 -8.22 2.99 -5.37
CA TRP A 14 -9.16 3.89 -4.70
C TRP A 14 -8.61 5.32 -4.60
N VAL A 15 -8.33 5.93 -5.75
CA VAL A 15 -7.78 7.29 -5.87
C VAL A 15 -8.48 8.34 -5.00
N PRO A 16 -9.83 8.43 -4.94
CA PRO A 16 -10.48 9.46 -4.12
C PRO A 16 -10.26 9.30 -2.60
N PHE A 17 -9.71 8.17 -2.13
CA PHE A 17 -9.44 7.93 -0.70
C PHE A 17 -8.14 8.56 -0.21
N TYR A 18 -7.18 8.85 -1.09
CA TYR A 18 -5.87 9.35 -0.68
C TYR A 18 -5.37 10.51 -1.54
N ASN A 19 -6.11 10.91 -2.57
CA ASN A 19 -5.83 12.10 -3.37
C ASN A 19 -6.28 13.38 -2.64
N PHE A 20 -5.79 13.58 -1.42
CA PHE A 20 -6.03 14.79 -0.64
C PHE A 20 -4.80 15.70 -0.71
N LYS A 21 -5.04 17.00 -0.87
CA LYS A 21 -3.99 18.03 -0.83
C LYS A 21 -3.43 18.24 0.57
N GLU A 22 -4.24 18.00 1.59
CA GLU A 22 -3.89 18.14 2.99
C GLU A 22 -4.21 16.84 3.74
N PRO A 23 -3.41 16.44 4.74
CA PRO A 23 -2.25 17.15 5.26
C PRO A 23 -1.02 17.08 4.34
N GLN A 24 -0.21 18.14 4.35
CA GLN A 24 1.12 18.11 3.76
C GLN A 24 2.12 17.73 4.85
N LEU A 25 2.83 16.63 4.64
CA LEU A 25 3.90 16.17 5.53
C LEU A 25 5.22 16.49 4.85
N LEU A 26 6.08 17.26 5.54
CA LEU A 26 7.38 17.72 5.02
C LEU A 26 7.29 18.45 3.66
N GLY A 27 6.19 19.16 3.40
CA GLY A 27 5.96 19.87 2.13
C GLY A 27 5.43 19.00 0.98
N PHE A 28 5.19 17.71 1.22
CA PHE A 28 4.59 16.80 0.24
C PHE A 28 3.13 16.47 0.60
N PRO A 29 2.19 16.48 -0.37
CA PRO A 29 0.82 16.03 -0.16
C PRO A 29 0.73 14.60 0.35
N PHE A 30 -0.34 14.30 1.11
CA PHE A 30 -0.65 12.97 1.64
C PHE A 30 -0.59 11.86 0.59
N PHE A 31 -0.99 12.15 -0.66
CA PHE A 31 -0.93 11.24 -1.80
C PHE A 31 0.43 10.50 -1.91
N TYR A 32 1.54 11.23 -1.80
CA TYR A 32 2.87 10.65 -1.95
C TYR A 32 3.25 9.76 -0.78
N TRP A 33 2.91 10.18 0.44
CA TRP A 33 3.13 9.40 1.65
C TRP A 33 2.35 8.11 1.65
N TYR A 34 1.11 8.15 1.16
CA TYR A 34 0.28 6.96 1.00
C TYR A 34 0.91 5.96 0.04
N GLN A 35 1.35 6.41 -1.15
CA GLN A 35 2.05 5.55 -2.12
C GLN A 35 3.37 4.99 -1.55
N LEU A 36 4.14 5.82 -0.84
CA LEU A 36 5.40 5.41 -0.23
C LEU A 36 5.17 4.33 0.84
N LEU A 37 4.12 4.46 1.66
CA LEU A 37 3.75 3.49 2.68
C LEU A 37 3.39 2.12 2.07
N TRP A 38 2.83 2.09 0.87
CA TRP A 38 2.55 0.84 0.16
C TRP A 38 3.80 0.06 -0.24
N VAL A 39 4.98 0.70 -0.35
CA VAL A 39 6.24 0.00 -0.69
C VAL A 39 6.65 -1.04 0.37
N PRO A 40 6.85 -0.69 1.65
CA PRO A 40 7.13 -1.69 2.67
C PRO A 40 5.92 -2.60 2.94
N LEU A 41 4.69 -2.10 2.79
CA LEU A 41 3.49 -2.90 3.03
C LEU A 41 3.35 -4.05 2.03
N THR A 42 3.55 -3.77 0.73
CA THR A 42 3.54 -4.77 -0.34
C THR A 42 4.64 -5.80 -0.18
N SER A 43 5.84 -5.37 0.20
CA SER A 43 6.95 -6.27 0.54
C SER A 43 6.57 -7.23 1.68
N LEU A 44 5.99 -6.70 2.77
CA LEU A 44 5.53 -7.49 3.91
C LEU A 44 4.42 -8.48 3.52
N LEU A 45 3.42 -8.03 2.76
CA LEU A 45 2.34 -8.90 2.26
C LEU A 45 2.91 -10.03 1.39
N THR A 46 3.86 -9.72 0.52
CA THR A 46 4.53 -10.72 -0.31
C THR A 46 5.29 -11.74 0.54
N TYR A 47 6.01 -11.29 1.57
CA TYR A 47 6.69 -12.17 2.52
C TYR A 47 5.72 -13.11 3.27
N ILE A 48 4.59 -12.58 3.76
CA ILE A 48 3.55 -13.37 4.44
C ILE A 48 2.98 -14.44 3.50
N VAL A 49 2.65 -14.07 2.26
CA VAL A 49 2.14 -15.00 1.26
C VAL A 49 3.16 -16.07 0.92
N TRP A 50 4.42 -15.67 0.73
CA TRP A 50 5.52 -16.60 0.46
C TRP A 50 5.69 -17.61 1.59
N LYS A 51 5.74 -17.13 2.84
CA LYS A 51 5.88 -17.99 4.02
C LYS A 51 4.74 -19.00 4.12
N GLY A 52 3.49 -18.55 4.01
CA GLY A 52 2.31 -19.42 4.09
C GLY A 52 2.00 -20.24 2.83
N THR A 53 2.79 -20.11 1.76
CA THR A 53 2.71 -20.99 0.56
C THR A 53 3.84 -22.03 0.55
N LYS A 54 4.91 -21.81 1.32
CA LYS A 54 6.10 -22.67 1.36
C LYS A 54 6.02 -23.74 2.46
N GLU A 55 5.10 -23.58 3.42
CA GLU A 55 4.62 -24.63 4.33
C GLU A 55 3.57 -25.50 3.63
#